data_AF-M5T4U4-F1
#
_entry.id   AF-M5T4U4-F1
#
_cell.length_a   1.000
_cell.length_b   1.000
_cell.length_c   1.000
_cell.angle_alpha   90.00
_cell.angle_beta   90.00
_cell.angle_gamma   90.00
#
_symmetry.space_group_name_H-M   'P 1'
#
loop_
_entity.id
_entity.type
_entity.pdbx_description
1 polymer ?
#
loop_
_entity_poly.entity_id
_entity_poly.type
_entity_poly.pdbx_seq_one_letter_code
_entity_poly.pdbx_strand_id
1 'polypeptide(L)'
;MVDLTRKRVRLFSSDAGIPPTDGEVCEAKWQVMMIRSGLFLIAALIVLVGGGFVAAESPQDPTAKGNVPKNLLSLPGGIYCGAEPEGETHFESLAAMGIRTVVSVDGAIPDVAAAEAHGLRYIHIPIGYDGVDPNAGLSLARLMREIQGPIYVHCHHGHHRGPAAAAIACIAGGHADNDAGTEILRRAGTSKNYAGLWRDVAAYSPPAEDVELPELVSVAPVDSFVTAMANSGLAMERLLLCKNAGWTAPQTHPDLDPVQIALLVREGLHESNRHLPQTVERQLRQRMEASSRVSVELHESLKANRVQDADVLMEKLETSCTACHRDYRN
;
A
#
# COMPACT_ATOMS: atom_id res chain seq x y z
N MET A 1 42.58 42.90 7.06
CA MET A 1 43.82 43.26 7.76
C MET A 1 43.54 43.12 9.25
N VAL A 2 44.50 42.57 10.01
CA VAL A 2 44.44 42.03 11.39
C VAL A 2 44.22 40.51 11.43
N ASP A 3 45.02 39.91 12.31
CA ASP A 3 45.82 38.70 12.18
C ASP A 3 45.50 37.71 13.31
N LEU A 4 45.85 36.46 13.07
CA LEU A 4 45.73 35.24 13.85
C LEU A 4 46.36 35.35 15.25
N THR A 5 45.78 34.66 16.25
CA THR A 5 46.62 33.96 17.26
C THR A 5 45.90 32.77 17.92
N ARG A 6 46.70 31.71 18.08
CA ARG A 6 46.45 30.35 18.60
C ARG A 6 46.06 30.27 20.08
N LYS A 7 45.36 29.18 20.45
CA LYS A 7 45.59 28.38 21.69
C LYS A 7 45.05 26.95 21.49
N ARG A 8 45.91 25.99 21.10
CA ARG A 8 46.49 24.87 21.88
C ARG A 8 45.52 23.96 22.66
N VAL A 9 45.28 22.81 22.04
CA VAL A 9 45.36 21.41 22.54
C VAL A 9 45.85 21.20 23.98
N ARG A 10 45.13 20.37 24.75
CA ARG A 10 45.69 19.44 25.74
C ARG A 10 45.20 18.02 25.48
N LEU A 11 46.17 17.12 25.39
CA LEU A 11 46.10 15.65 25.44
C LEU A 11 46.17 15.18 26.92
N PHE A 12 46.05 13.86 27.12
CA PHE A 12 46.07 13.01 28.34
C PHE A 12 44.67 12.51 28.76
N SER A 13 44.42 11.22 29.06
CA SER A 13 45.25 10.01 29.00
C SER A 13 44.34 8.76 29.08
N SER A 14 44.76 7.71 28.38
CA SER A 14 44.69 6.26 28.65
C SER A 14 44.04 5.75 29.96
N ASP A 15 43.14 4.76 29.88
CA ASP A 15 43.46 3.32 30.11
C ASP A 15 42.20 2.43 30.20
N ALA A 16 42.36 1.19 29.69
CA ALA A 16 41.62 -0.06 29.98
C ALA A 16 40.10 -0.13 29.68
N GLY A 17 39.53 -1.13 29.02
CA GLY A 17 40.01 -2.44 28.57
C GLY A 17 38.88 -3.18 27.82
N ILE A 18 39.29 -4.11 26.96
CA ILE A 18 38.51 -5.20 26.32
C ILE A 18 38.86 -6.48 27.14
N PRO A 19 38.12 -7.63 27.22
CA PRO A 19 36.95 -8.21 26.49
C PRO A 19 35.89 -8.82 27.50
N PRO A 20 35.01 -9.83 27.23
CA PRO A 20 34.76 -10.65 26.03
C PRO A 20 33.30 -10.84 25.57
N THR A 21 33.24 -11.57 24.46
CA THR A 21 32.12 -12.12 23.69
C THR A 21 31.44 -13.32 24.36
N ASP A 22 30.30 -13.67 23.76
CA ASP A 22 29.64 -14.98 23.71
C ASP A 22 28.53 -15.30 24.73
N GLY A 23 27.30 -15.29 24.20
CA GLY A 23 26.45 -16.48 24.17
C GLY A 23 25.61 -16.79 25.40
N GLU A 24 24.32 -16.43 25.36
CA GLU A 24 23.29 -17.21 26.05
C GLU A 24 22.04 -17.41 25.17
N VAL A 25 21.93 -18.66 24.72
CA VAL A 25 20.74 -19.29 24.17
C VAL A 25 19.89 -19.78 25.35
N CYS A 26 18.66 -19.31 25.48
CA CYS A 26 17.68 -19.89 26.40
C CYS A 26 16.99 -21.09 25.73
N GLU A 27 17.57 -22.29 25.85
CA GLU A 27 16.83 -23.56 25.73
C GLU A 27 16.66 -24.17 27.13
N ALA A 28 15.42 -24.23 27.63
CA ALA A 28 15.08 -25.01 28.82
C ALA A 28 14.35 -26.29 28.40
N LYS A 29 15.12 -27.38 28.29
CA LYS A 29 14.61 -28.76 28.24
C LYS A 29 14.19 -29.19 29.65
N TRP A 30 12.92 -29.54 29.83
CA TRP A 30 12.47 -30.30 31.01
C TRP A 30 12.36 -31.78 30.65
N GLN A 31 13.12 -32.57 31.39
CA GLN A 31 13.23 -34.01 31.28
C GLN A 31 11.95 -34.73 31.72
N VAL A 32 11.68 -35.81 30.99
CA VAL A 32 10.71 -36.86 31.28
C VAL A 32 11.02 -37.53 32.63
N MET A 33 10.03 -37.56 33.53
CA MET A 33 10.04 -38.45 34.69
C MET A 33 8.89 -39.46 34.56
N MET A 34 9.25 -40.71 34.28
CA MET A 34 8.39 -41.88 34.41
C MET A 34 8.08 -42.13 35.89
N ILE A 35 6.80 -42.22 36.25
CA ILE A 35 6.34 -42.91 37.46
C ILE A 35 5.18 -43.83 37.09
N ARG A 36 5.25 -45.05 37.63
CA ARG A 36 4.48 -46.26 37.31
C ARG A 36 3.15 -46.29 38.08
N SER A 37 2.22 -47.07 37.50
CA SER A 37 1.17 -47.88 38.16
C SER A 37 -0.07 -47.18 38.71
N GLY A 38 -1.23 -47.50 38.13
CA GLY A 38 -2.54 -47.18 38.70
C GLY A 38 -3.70 -47.62 37.80
N LEU A 39 -3.99 -48.91 37.81
CA LEU A 39 -5.14 -49.54 37.14
C LEU A 39 -6.45 -49.07 37.82
N PHE A 40 -7.34 -48.38 37.12
CA PHE A 40 -8.75 -48.29 37.51
C PHE A 40 -9.66 -48.34 36.28
N LEU A 41 -10.38 -49.46 36.19
CA LEU A 41 -11.47 -49.76 35.26
C LEU A 41 -12.74 -49.10 35.78
N ILE A 42 -13.31 -48.15 35.04
CA ILE A 42 -14.75 -47.81 35.14
C ILE A 42 -15.30 -47.70 33.72
N ALA A 43 -16.17 -48.64 33.39
CA ALA A 43 -16.94 -48.68 32.17
C ALA A 43 -18.02 -47.59 32.19
N ALA A 44 -18.02 -46.71 31.18
CA ALA A 44 -19.10 -45.78 30.92
C ALA A 44 -19.75 -46.14 29.57
N LEU A 45 -20.98 -46.63 29.66
CA LEU A 45 -21.88 -46.94 28.57
C LEU A 45 -22.35 -45.62 27.94
N ILE A 46 -21.80 -45.25 26.77
CA ILE A 46 -22.27 -44.09 25.99
C ILE A 46 -23.27 -44.58 24.94
N VAL A 47 -24.54 -44.22 25.13
CA VAL A 47 -25.58 -44.33 24.12
C VAL A 47 -25.32 -43.27 23.04
N LEU A 48 -24.93 -43.70 21.85
CA LEU A 48 -24.78 -42.87 20.66
C LEU A 48 -26.17 -42.48 20.13
N VAL A 49 -26.63 -41.28 20.49
CA VAL A 49 -27.66 -40.57 19.72
C VAL A 49 -26.94 -39.89 18.56
N GLY A 50 -27.13 -40.43 17.35
CA GLY A 50 -26.62 -39.85 16.11
C GLY A 50 -27.35 -38.56 15.75
N GLY A 51 -26.92 -37.45 16.35
CA GLY A 51 -27.20 -36.10 15.88
C GLY A 51 -25.99 -35.58 15.12
N GLY A 52 -26.08 -35.56 13.79
CA GLY A 52 -25.05 -34.96 12.95
C GLY A 52 -24.96 -33.45 13.19
N PHE A 53 -24.02 -33.03 14.03
CA PHE A 53 -23.53 -31.66 14.01
C PHE A 53 -22.69 -31.51 12.75
N VAL A 54 -23.25 -30.84 11.74
CA VAL A 54 -22.44 -30.27 10.66
C VAL A 54 -21.65 -29.13 11.29
N ALA A 55 -20.38 -29.39 11.58
CA ALA A 55 -19.45 -28.32 11.94
C ALA A 55 -19.36 -27.39 10.74
N ALA A 56 -19.83 -26.15 10.90
CA ALA A 56 -19.56 -25.10 9.93
C ALA A 56 -18.04 -24.95 9.84
N GLU A 57 -17.49 -25.26 8.66
CA GLU A 57 -16.07 -25.13 8.38
C GLU A 57 -15.70 -23.64 8.52
N SER A 58 -14.79 -23.34 9.45
CA SER A 58 -14.23 -22.00 9.59
C SER A 58 -13.60 -21.60 8.25
N PRO A 59 -13.81 -20.37 7.74
CA PRO A 59 -13.19 -19.92 6.51
C PRO A 59 -11.68 -20.16 6.60
N GLN A 60 -11.14 -20.99 5.71
CA GLN A 60 -9.70 -21.23 5.65
C GLN A 60 -9.00 -19.91 5.33
N ASP A 61 -7.93 -19.61 6.06
CA ASP A 61 -7.09 -18.43 5.82
C ASP A 61 -6.52 -18.49 4.40
N PRO A 62 -6.97 -17.62 3.47
CA PRO A 62 -6.60 -17.73 2.06
C PRO A 62 -5.16 -17.30 1.77
N THR A 63 -4.44 -16.78 2.77
CA THR A 63 -3.05 -16.33 2.65
C THR A 63 -2.05 -17.46 2.37
N ALA A 64 -2.46 -18.73 2.49
CA ALA A 64 -1.58 -19.90 2.41
C ALA A 64 -1.18 -20.33 0.98
N LYS A 65 -1.69 -19.69 -0.09
CA LYS A 65 -1.31 -19.98 -1.49
C LYS A 65 -0.68 -18.73 -2.11
N GLY A 66 0.64 -18.77 -2.33
CA GLY A 66 1.53 -17.63 -2.60
C GLY A 66 1.38 -16.85 -3.92
N ASN A 67 0.16 -16.62 -4.42
CA ASN A 67 -0.13 -15.75 -5.56
C ASN A 67 -1.22 -14.73 -5.22
N VAL A 68 -1.20 -14.16 -4.01
CA VAL A 68 -2.13 -13.09 -3.59
C VAL A 68 -1.45 -11.73 -3.65
N PRO A 69 -2.22 -10.63 -3.81
CA PRO A 69 -1.65 -9.29 -3.74
C PRO A 69 -0.83 -9.06 -2.48
N LYS A 70 0.22 -8.25 -2.60
CA LYS A 70 1.12 -7.91 -1.49
C LYS A 70 0.34 -7.22 -0.37
N ASN A 71 0.85 -7.33 0.86
CA ASN A 71 0.28 -6.68 2.04
C ASN A 71 -1.20 -7.04 2.31
N LEU A 72 -1.61 -8.24 1.91
CA LEU A 72 -2.96 -8.74 2.15
C LEU A 72 -3.25 -8.82 3.66
N LEU A 73 -4.33 -8.17 4.09
CA LEU A 73 -4.89 -8.29 5.43
C LEU A 73 -6.34 -8.77 5.34
N SER A 74 -6.68 -9.74 6.18
CA SER A 74 -8.07 -10.13 6.46
C SER A 74 -8.61 -9.32 7.63
N LEU A 75 -9.78 -8.72 7.43
CA LEU A 75 -10.47 -7.83 8.37
C LEU A 75 -11.88 -8.37 8.69
N PRO A 76 -12.51 -7.94 9.79
CA PRO A 76 -13.88 -8.31 10.12
C PRO A 76 -14.88 -7.97 9.00
N GLY A 77 -15.95 -8.76 8.89
CA GLY A 77 -17.02 -8.52 7.91
C GLY A 77 -16.76 -9.06 6.50
N GLY A 78 -15.74 -9.92 6.32
CA GLY A 78 -15.36 -10.42 4.99
C GLY A 78 -14.65 -9.34 4.15
N ILE A 79 -14.05 -8.36 4.81
CA ILE A 79 -13.32 -7.27 4.16
C ILE A 79 -11.84 -7.66 4.11
N TYR A 80 -11.24 -7.53 2.95
CA TYR A 80 -9.80 -7.73 2.74
C TYR A 80 -9.19 -6.43 2.23
N CYS A 81 -7.93 -6.17 2.54
CA CYS A 81 -7.21 -5.06 1.92
C CYS A 81 -5.76 -5.41 1.57
N GLY A 82 -5.18 -4.71 0.60
CA GLY A 82 -3.78 -4.88 0.22
C GLY A 82 -3.35 -4.01 -0.97
N ALA A 83 -2.28 -4.43 -1.64
CA ALA A 83 -1.72 -3.77 -2.82
C ALA A 83 -2.55 -3.99 -4.09
N GLU A 84 -2.24 -3.26 -5.15
CA GLU A 84 -2.91 -3.43 -6.43
C GLU A 84 -2.77 -4.88 -6.96
N PRO A 85 -3.85 -5.49 -7.48
CA PRO A 85 -3.74 -6.76 -8.18
C PRO A 85 -2.92 -6.63 -9.48
N GLU A 86 -1.67 -7.08 -9.44
CA GLU A 86 -0.79 -7.14 -10.63
C GLU A 86 -1.09 -8.38 -11.49
N GLY A 87 -1.66 -8.19 -12.68
CA GLY A 87 -1.85 -9.25 -13.68
C GLY A 87 -2.94 -10.29 -13.35
N GLU A 88 -3.17 -11.20 -14.30
CA GLU A 88 -4.25 -12.19 -14.26
C GLU A 88 -4.24 -13.05 -13.00
N THR A 89 -3.04 -13.50 -12.56
CA THR A 89 -2.90 -14.42 -11.43
C THR A 89 -3.40 -13.83 -10.12
N HIS A 90 -3.28 -12.52 -9.92
CA HIS A 90 -3.81 -11.88 -8.72
C HIS A 90 -5.34 -11.81 -8.77
N PHE A 91 -5.94 -11.47 -9.91
CA PHE A 91 -7.40 -11.49 -10.05
C PHE A 91 -7.98 -12.91 -9.87
N GLU A 92 -7.36 -13.93 -10.47
CA GLU A 92 -7.72 -15.34 -10.27
C GLU A 92 -7.66 -15.72 -8.78
N SER A 93 -6.60 -15.30 -8.07
CA SER A 93 -6.45 -15.59 -6.65
C SER A 93 -7.57 -14.97 -5.82
N LEU A 94 -7.93 -13.70 -6.09
CA LEU A 94 -8.99 -13.02 -5.36
C LEU A 94 -10.36 -13.70 -5.62
N ALA A 95 -10.64 -14.06 -6.87
CA ALA A 95 -11.85 -14.82 -7.20
C ALA A 95 -11.90 -16.17 -6.47
N ALA A 96 -10.76 -16.88 -6.39
CA ALA A 96 -10.64 -18.15 -5.66
C ALA A 96 -10.81 -18.01 -4.13
N MET A 97 -10.55 -16.83 -3.57
CA MET A 97 -10.87 -16.48 -2.17
C MET A 97 -12.36 -16.23 -1.94
N GLY A 98 -13.19 -16.27 -2.98
CA GLY A 98 -14.62 -15.96 -2.93
C GLY A 98 -14.92 -14.46 -2.98
N ILE A 99 -13.91 -13.62 -3.26
CA ILE A 99 -14.12 -12.18 -3.47
C ILE A 99 -14.90 -12.02 -4.78
N ARG A 100 -15.92 -11.16 -4.75
CA ARG A 100 -16.72 -10.82 -5.93
C ARG A 100 -16.60 -9.35 -6.33
N THR A 101 -16.12 -8.51 -5.41
CA THR A 101 -15.97 -7.07 -5.62
C THR A 101 -14.57 -6.61 -5.22
N VAL A 102 -13.89 -5.96 -6.16
CA VAL A 102 -12.61 -5.26 -5.97
C VAL A 102 -12.88 -3.76 -5.91
N VAL A 103 -12.26 -3.08 -4.96
CA VAL A 103 -12.43 -1.64 -4.72
C VAL A 103 -11.07 -0.97 -4.80
N SER A 104 -10.85 -0.17 -5.85
CA SER A 104 -9.69 0.72 -5.91
C SER A 104 -10.00 2.01 -5.18
N VAL A 105 -9.07 2.44 -4.34
CA VAL A 105 -9.08 3.80 -3.76
C VAL A 105 -7.87 4.63 -4.18
N ASP A 106 -7.17 4.19 -5.24
CA ASP A 106 -6.08 4.94 -5.85
C ASP A 106 -6.61 6.07 -6.77
N GLY A 107 -5.74 6.99 -7.20
CA GLY A 107 -6.06 7.97 -8.22
C GLY A 107 -5.80 7.48 -9.65
N ALA A 108 -5.15 6.31 -9.78
CA ALA A 108 -4.99 5.62 -11.06
C ALA A 108 -6.32 4.99 -11.49
N ILE A 109 -6.58 5.00 -12.81
CA ILE A 109 -7.75 4.33 -13.37
C ILE A 109 -7.56 2.81 -13.21
N PRO A 110 -8.48 2.09 -12.55
CA PRO A 110 -8.36 0.66 -12.35
C PRO A 110 -8.51 -0.13 -13.66
N ASP A 111 -7.88 -1.29 -13.75
CA ASP A 111 -8.06 -2.24 -14.86
C ASP A 111 -9.37 -3.02 -14.71
N VAL A 112 -10.47 -2.37 -15.10
CA VAL A 112 -11.82 -2.94 -15.02
C VAL A 112 -11.96 -4.17 -15.92
N ALA A 113 -11.36 -4.15 -17.11
CA ALA A 113 -11.49 -5.22 -18.09
C ALA A 113 -10.82 -6.51 -17.59
N ALA A 114 -9.63 -6.41 -16.99
CA ALA A 114 -8.96 -7.57 -16.39
C ALA A 114 -9.80 -8.18 -15.26
N ALA A 115 -10.35 -7.36 -14.35
CA ALA A 115 -11.19 -7.88 -13.27
C ALA A 115 -12.47 -8.55 -13.79
N GLU A 116 -13.14 -7.95 -14.77
CA GLU A 116 -14.36 -8.51 -15.37
C GLU A 116 -14.11 -9.85 -16.08
N ALA A 117 -12.92 -10.03 -16.70
CA ALA A 117 -12.52 -11.30 -17.28
C ALA A 117 -12.47 -12.45 -16.25
N HIS A 118 -12.26 -12.12 -14.96
CA HIS A 118 -12.27 -13.06 -13.83
C HIS A 118 -13.60 -13.08 -13.06
N GLY A 119 -14.65 -12.46 -13.58
CA GLY A 119 -15.97 -12.42 -12.96
C GLY A 119 -16.04 -11.55 -11.69
N LEU A 120 -15.08 -10.62 -11.54
CA LEU A 120 -15.02 -9.65 -10.44
C LEU A 120 -15.67 -8.34 -10.88
N ARG A 121 -16.48 -7.76 -10.00
CA ARG A 121 -16.97 -6.38 -10.15
C ARG A 121 -15.88 -5.43 -9.65
N TYR A 122 -15.56 -4.39 -10.42
CA TYR A 122 -14.68 -3.31 -9.97
C TYR A 122 -15.49 -2.08 -9.55
N ILE A 123 -15.10 -1.47 -8.43
CA ILE A 123 -15.62 -0.19 -7.94
C ILE A 123 -14.44 0.75 -7.67
N HIS A 124 -14.58 2.02 -8.01
CA HIS A 124 -13.52 3.03 -7.84
C HIS A 124 -14.00 4.14 -6.89
N ILE A 125 -13.35 4.25 -5.72
CA ILE A 125 -13.64 5.25 -4.68
C ILE A 125 -12.31 5.94 -4.30
N PRO A 126 -11.79 6.85 -5.14
CA PRO A 126 -10.49 7.46 -4.93
C PRO A 126 -10.46 8.28 -3.64
N ILE A 127 -9.40 8.13 -2.85
CA ILE A 127 -9.12 8.98 -1.67
C ILE A 127 -7.71 9.55 -1.72
N GLY A 128 -7.51 10.69 -1.06
CA GLY A 128 -6.22 11.36 -0.92
C GLY A 128 -5.35 10.79 0.20
N TYR A 129 -4.14 11.31 0.35
CA TYR A 129 -3.27 11.02 1.50
C TYR A 129 -3.53 11.96 2.69
N ASP A 130 -4.22 13.07 2.42
CA ASP A 130 -4.68 14.10 3.34
C ASP A 130 -5.98 13.74 4.08
N GLY A 131 -6.64 12.64 3.68
CA GLY A 131 -7.84 12.18 4.34
C GLY A 131 -8.80 11.39 3.46
N VAL A 132 -9.96 11.11 4.04
CA VAL A 132 -11.12 10.54 3.36
C VAL A 132 -12.18 11.61 3.25
N ASP A 133 -12.39 12.11 2.03
CA ASP A 133 -13.43 13.09 1.73
C ASP A 133 -14.82 12.55 2.14
N PRO A 134 -15.75 13.40 2.61
CA PRO A 134 -17.08 12.97 3.00
C PRO A 134 -17.82 12.14 1.93
N ASN A 135 -17.71 12.47 0.64
CA ASN A 135 -18.35 11.68 -0.42
C ASN A 135 -17.74 10.29 -0.56
N ALA A 136 -16.42 10.16 -0.38
CA ALA A 136 -15.78 8.85 -0.36
C ALA A 136 -16.24 8.03 0.86
N GLY A 137 -16.40 8.67 2.02
CA GLY A 137 -17.01 8.05 3.20
C GLY A 137 -18.45 7.56 2.94
N LEU A 138 -19.27 8.37 2.28
CA LEU A 138 -20.63 7.97 1.86
C LEU A 138 -20.61 6.81 0.86
N SER A 139 -19.71 6.83 -0.12
CA SER A 139 -19.55 5.72 -1.07
C SER A 139 -19.12 4.43 -0.39
N LEU A 140 -18.22 4.50 0.60
CA LEU A 140 -17.83 3.34 1.42
C LEU A 140 -19.00 2.85 2.29
N ALA A 141 -19.84 3.75 2.81
CA ALA A 141 -21.07 3.35 3.49
C ALA A 141 -22.05 2.65 2.56
N ARG A 142 -22.22 3.16 1.33
CA ARG A 142 -23.05 2.52 0.30
C ARG A 142 -22.54 1.14 -0.08
N LEU A 143 -21.23 1.03 -0.28
CA LEU A 143 -20.55 -0.23 -0.56
C LEU A 143 -20.96 -1.29 0.47
N MET A 144 -20.91 -0.95 1.76
CA MET A 144 -21.26 -1.88 2.83
C MET A 144 -22.77 -2.15 2.97
N ARG A 145 -23.63 -1.24 2.53
CA ARG A 145 -25.09 -1.44 2.53
C ARG A 145 -25.55 -2.33 1.36
N GLU A 146 -24.94 -2.19 0.18
CA GLU A 146 -25.42 -2.80 -1.05
C GLU A 146 -24.65 -4.06 -1.46
N ILE A 147 -23.34 -4.12 -1.21
CA ILE A 147 -22.51 -5.25 -1.64
C ILE A 147 -22.55 -6.37 -0.62
N GLN A 148 -22.89 -7.55 -1.10
CA GLN A 148 -22.93 -8.77 -0.30
C GLN A 148 -21.71 -9.64 -0.57
N GLY A 149 -21.23 -10.31 0.48
CA GLY A 149 -20.08 -11.21 0.41
C GLY A 149 -18.72 -10.50 0.46
N PRO A 150 -17.62 -11.26 0.34
CA PRO A 150 -16.29 -10.72 0.54
C PRO A 150 -15.87 -9.67 -0.48
N ILE A 151 -15.23 -8.61 0.01
CA ILE A 151 -14.69 -7.51 -0.80
C ILE A 151 -13.18 -7.38 -0.61
N TYR A 152 -12.51 -6.84 -1.63
CA TYR A 152 -11.08 -6.52 -1.58
C TYR A 152 -10.84 -5.05 -1.87
N VAL A 153 -10.29 -4.31 -0.90
CA VAL A 153 -9.99 -2.88 -0.99
C VAL A 153 -8.49 -2.67 -1.18
N HIS A 154 -8.08 -1.99 -2.24
CA HIS A 154 -6.67 -1.73 -2.48
C HIS A 154 -6.38 -0.27 -2.82
N CYS A 155 -5.13 0.10 -2.61
CA CYS A 155 -4.50 1.21 -3.31
C CYS A 155 -3.26 0.66 -4.02
N HIS A 156 -2.33 1.51 -4.42
CA HIS A 156 -1.09 1.04 -5.06
C HIS A 156 -0.29 0.03 -4.22
N HIS A 157 0.19 0.45 -3.03
CA HIS A 157 1.06 -0.37 -2.19
C HIS A 157 0.35 -1.11 -1.04
N GLY A 158 -0.92 -0.82 -0.77
CA GLY A 158 -1.68 -1.49 0.28
C GLY A 158 -1.34 -1.13 1.74
N HIS A 159 -0.57 -0.06 1.97
CA HIS A 159 -0.16 0.35 3.33
C HIS A 159 -0.91 1.56 3.89
N HIS A 160 -1.55 2.36 3.05
CA HIS A 160 -2.02 3.71 3.44
C HIS A 160 -3.50 3.89 3.11
N ARG A 161 -3.81 4.40 1.91
CA ARG A 161 -5.19 4.68 1.46
C ARG A 161 -6.09 3.44 1.51
N GLY A 162 -5.64 2.30 0.97
CA GLY A 162 -6.38 1.03 0.99
C GLY A 162 -6.83 0.63 2.41
N PRO A 163 -5.90 0.46 3.37
CA PRO A 163 -6.24 0.20 4.77
C PRO A 163 -7.12 1.25 5.44
N ALA A 164 -6.94 2.55 5.14
CA ALA A 164 -7.80 3.60 5.69
C ALA A 164 -9.25 3.49 5.20
N ALA A 165 -9.43 3.27 3.89
CA ALA A 165 -10.75 3.04 3.32
C ALA A 165 -11.38 1.73 3.82
N ALA A 166 -10.58 0.66 3.93
CA ALA A 166 -11.04 -0.62 4.48
C ALA A 166 -11.45 -0.51 5.96
N ALA A 167 -10.73 0.28 6.76
CA ALA A 167 -11.11 0.56 8.15
C ALA A 167 -12.45 1.32 8.22
N ILE A 168 -12.65 2.33 7.38
CA ILE A 168 -13.95 3.03 7.27
C ILE A 168 -15.05 2.09 6.83
N ALA A 169 -14.79 1.19 5.88
CA ALA A 169 -15.75 0.16 5.47
C ALA A 169 -16.10 -0.78 6.63
N CYS A 170 -15.12 -1.22 7.43
CA CYS A 170 -15.38 -2.02 8.63
C CYS A 170 -16.28 -1.27 9.62
N ILE A 171 -16.05 0.03 9.86
CA ILE A 171 -16.87 0.85 10.77
C ILE A 171 -18.27 1.07 10.18
N ALA A 172 -18.37 1.38 8.88
CA ALA A 172 -19.63 1.60 8.20
C ALA A 172 -20.52 0.35 8.16
N GLY A 173 -19.92 -0.84 8.06
CA GLY A 173 -20.61 -2.13 8.15
C GLY A 173 -20.92 -2.59 9.58
N GLY A 174 -20.53 -1.82 10.60
CA GLY A 174 -20.73 -2.19 12.01
C GLY A 174 -19.86 -3.36 12.47
N HIS A 175 -18.74 -3.61 11.80
CA HIS A 175 -17.81 -4.70 12.09
C HIS A 175 -16.60 -4.27 12.94
N ALA A 176 -16.41 -2.97 13.13
CA ALA A 176 -15.35 -2.37 13.95
C ALA A 176 -15.84 -1.04 14.55
N ASP A 177 -15.28 -0.65 15.69
CA ASP A 177 -15.32 0.74 16.16
C ASP A 177 -14.10 1.52 15.65
N ASN A 178 -14.01 2.81 15.99
CA ASN A 178 -12.93 3.69 15.54
C ASN A 178 -11.55 3.26 16.09
N ASP A 179 -11.49 2.67 17.28
CA ASP A 179 -10.25 2.18 17.88
C ASP A 179 -9.74 0.94 17.13
N ALA A 180 -10.62 -0.01 16.84
CA ALA A 180 -10.32 -1.16 15.99
C ALA A 180 -9.93 -0.72 14.58
N GLY A 181 -10.62 0.28 14.00
CA GLY A 181 -10.25 0.89 12.72
C GLY A 181 -8.84 1.48 12.73
N THR A 182 -8.47 2.14 13.83
CA THR A 182 -7.12 2.70 14.03
C THR A 182 -6.06 1.61 14.15
N GLU A 183 -6.37 0.46 14.75
CA GLU A 183 -5.45 -0.68 14.78
C GLU A 183 -5.26 -1.33 13.41
N ILE A 184 -6.25 -1.28 12.51
CA ILE A 184 -6.09 -1.73 11.11
C ILE A 184 -4.98 -0.93 10.42
N LEU A 185 -4.99 0.40 10.55
CA LEU A 185 -3.92 1.27 10.03
C LEU A 185 -2.55 0.90 10.62
N ARG A 186 -2.49 0.56 11.91
CA ARG A 186 -1.24 0.15 12.57
C ARG A 186 -0.72 -1.17 12.01
N ARG A 187 -1.59 -2.19 11.89
CA ARG A 187 -1.27 -3.51 11.32
C ARG A 187 -0.82 -3.41 9.87
N ALA A 188 -1.41 -2.50 9.10
CA ALA A 188 -1.04 -2.27 7.71
C ALA A 188 0.26 -1.47 7.54
N GLY A 189 0.88 -0.97 8.62
CA GLY A 189 2.08 -0.15 8.52
C GLY A 189 1.81 1.24 7.95
N THR A 190 0.61 1.81 8.17
CA THR A 190 0.31 3.16 7.69
C THR A 190 1.25 4.18 8.33
N SER A 191 1.88 5.02 7.50
CA SER A 191 2.79 6.05 8.00
C SER A 191 2.02 7.11 8.80
N LYS A 192 2.60 7.57 9.91
CA LYS A 192 2.07 8.67 10.72
C LYS A 192 2.15 10.03 10.02
N ASN A 193 2.93 10.14 8.94
CA ASN A 193 3.00 11.36 8.13
C ASN A 193 1.69 11.65 7.38
N TYR A 194 0.84 10.63 7.17
CA TYR A 194 -0.49 10.79 6.58
C TYR A 194 -1.53 11.01 7.68
N ALA A 195 -1.34 12.06 8.49
CA ALA A 195 -2.14 12.33 9.68
C ALA A 195 -3.64 12.45 9.39
N GLY A 196 -4.01 12.88 8.18
CA GLY A 196 -5.40 12.96 7.73
C GLY A 196 -6.10 11.60 7.67
N LEU A 197 -5.43 10.56 7.16
CA LEU A 197 -5.99 9.20 7.15
C LEU A 197 -6.26 8.69 8.57
N TRP A 198 -5.34 8.95 9.51
CA TRP A 198 -5.53 8.58 10.91
C TRP A 198 -6.66 9.37 11.57
N ARG A 199 -6.71 10.68 11.34
CA ARG A 199 -7.77 11.57 11.83
C ARG A 199 -9.14 11.07 11.39
N ASP A 200 -9.29 10.78 10.10
CA ASP A 200 -10.60 10.49 9.53
C ASP A 200 -11.11 9.11 9.94
N VAL A 201 -10.24 8.09 10.03
CA VAL A 201 -10.64 6.79 10.59
C VAL A 201 -11.05 6.92 12.07
N ALA A 202 -10.29 7.67 12.88
CA ALA A 202 -10.57 7.86 14.29
C ALA A 202 -11.86 8.65 14.55
N ALA A 203 -12.25 9.53 13.64
CA ALA A 203 -13.43 10.40 13.76
C ALA A 203 -14.64 9.93 12.92
N TYR A 204 -14.49 8.89 12.10
CA TYR A 204 -15.53 8.46 11.17
C TYR A 204 -16.80 8.05 11.92
N SER A 205 -17.95 8.49 11.41
CA SER A 205 -19.26 8.06 11.87
C SER A 205 -20.08 7.62 10.66
N PRO A 206 -20.70 6.41 10.70
CA PRO A 206 -21.57 5.97 9.63
C PRO A 206 -22.71 6.98 9.38
N PRO A 207 -23.07 7.26 8.12
CA PRO A 207 -24.15 8.17 7.84
C PRO A 207 -25.51 7.59 8.27
N ALA A 208 -26.51 8.46 8.44
CA ALA A 208 -27.90 8.07 8.69
C ALA A 208 -28.45 7.16 7.56
N GLU A 209 -29.47 6.36 7.87
CA GLU A 209 -30.05 5.41 6.91
C GLU A 209 -30.71 6.10 5.70
N ASP A 210 -31.28 7.28 5.92
CA ASP A 210 -32.06 8.06 4.95
C ASP A 210 -31.21 9.02 4.11
N VAL A 211 -29.89 9.10 4.34
CA VAL A 211 -29.02 9.94 3.52
C VAL A 211 -28.97 9.41 2.08
N GLU A 212 -28.96 10.33 1.12
CA GLU A 212 -28.66 9.99 -0.27
C GLU A 212 -27.17 9.65 -0.41
N LEU A 213 -26.89 8.50 -1.04
CA LEU A 213 -25.53 7.99 -1.18
C LEU A 213 -25.07 8.06 -2.65
N PRO A 214 -23.81 8.49 -2.92
CA PRO A 214 -23.27 8.54 -4.28
C PRO A 214 -23.33 7.18 -4.99
N GLU A 215 -23.43 7.17 -6.32
CA GLU A 215 -23.43 5.93 -7.10
C GLU A 215 -22.07 5.24 -7.10
N LEU A 216 -22.07 3.91 -6.95
CA LEU A 216 -20.87 3.09 -7.06
C LEU A 216 -20.55 2.84 -8.54
N VAL A 217 -19.52 3.53 -9.03
CA VAL A 217 -19.05 3.44 -10.42
C VAL A 217 -17.76 2.61 -10.52
N SER A 218 -17.52 1.99 -11.68
CA SER A 218 -16.29 1.23 -11.96
C SER A 218 -15.09 2.14 -12.24
N VAL A 219 -15.33 3.38 -12.69
CA VAL A 219 -14.31 4.42 -12.86
C VAL A 219 -14.87 5.76 -12.39
N ALA A 220 -14.44 6.23 -11.22
CA ALA A 220 -14.76 7.56 -10.73
C ALA A 220 -14.01 8.66 -11.50
N PRO A 221 -14.58 9.86 -11.65
CA PRO A 221 -13.84 11.01 -12.13
C PRO A 221 -12.74 11.38 -11.12
N VAL A 222 -11.49 11.41 -11.57
CA VAL A 222 -10.34 11.87 -10.80
C VAL A 222 -9.80 13.14 -11.46
N ASP A 223 -9.28 14.08 -10.65
CA ASP A 223 -8.65 15.28 -11.18
C ASP A 223 -7.50 14.90 -12.14
N SER A 224 -7.48 15.54 -13.31
CA SER A 224 -6.50 15.26 -14.37
C SER A 224 -5.04 15.40 -13.93
N PHE A 225 -4.74 16.31 -13.00
CA PHE A 225 -3.41 16.43 -12.40
C PHE A 225 -3.07 15.21 -11.55
N VAL A 226 -4.02 14.76 -10.71
CA VAL A 226 -3.83 13.59 -9.84
C VAL A 226 -3.64 12.32 -10.66
N THR A 227 -4.43 12.12 -11.72
CA THR A 227 -4.27 10.98 -12.63
C THR A 227 -2.91 11.01 -13.34
N ALA A 228 -2.50 12.15 -13.89
CA ALA A 228 -1.21 12.29 -14.55
C ALA A 228 -0.03 12.04 -13.58
N MET A 229 -0.15 12.50 -12.33
CA MET A 229 0.84 12.25 -11.28
C MET A 229 0.90 10.79 -10.86
N ALA A 230 -0.24 10.13 -10.66
CA ALA A 230 -0.29 8.69 -10.39
C ALA A 230 0.40 7.88 -11.51
N ASN A 231 0.05 8.15 -12.77
CA ASN A 231 0.65 7.49 -13.93
C ASN A 231 2.17 7.73 -14.04
N SER A 232 2.62 8.96 -13.78
CA SER A 232 4.06 9.29 -13.77
C SER A 232 4.82 8.56 -12.66
N GLY A 233 4.18 8.36 -11.49
CA GLY A 233 4.73 7.58 -10.39
C GLY A 233 4.92 6.11 -10.75
N LEU A 234 3.91 5.49 -11.38
CA LEU A 234 4.00 4.11 -11.87
C LEU A 234 5.13 3.94 -12.89
N ALA A 235 5.26 4.88 -13.83
CA ALA A 235 6.36 4.88 -14.78
C ALA A 235 7.73 5.04 -14.10
N MET A 236 7.82 5.89 -13.06
CA MET A 236 9.05 6.08 -12.28
C MET A 236 9.49 4.79 -11.59
N GLU A 237 8.56 4.05 -10.97
CA GLU A 237 8.85 2.78 -10.31
C GLU A 237 9.37 1.73 -11.30
N ARG A 238 8.74 1.62 -12.48
CA ARG A 238 9.24 0.76 -13.57
C ARG A 238 10.63 1.20 -14.04
N LEU A 239 10.89 2.50 -14.12
CA LEU A 239 12.19 3.01 -14.52
C LEU A 239 13.28 2.70 -13.50
N LEU A 240 12.95 2.72 -12.21
CA LEU A 240 13.85 2.31 -11.13
C LEU A 240 14.20 0.82 -11.21
N LEU A 241 13.27 -0.04 -11.63
CA LEU A 241 13.58 -1.45 -11.90
C LEU A 241 14.63 -1.57 -13.00
N CYS A 242 14.46 -0.83 -14.10
CA CYS A 242 15.44 -0.82 -15.19
C CYS A 242 16.81 -0.29 -14.73
N LYS A 243 16.84 0.80 -13.94
CA LYS A 243 18.08 1.34 -13.36
C LYS A 243 18.80 0.29 -12.50
N ASN A 244 18.08 -0.41 -11.63
CA ASN A 244 18.63 -1.47 -10.79
C ASN A 244 19.13 -2.69 -11.60
N ALA A 245 18.61 -2.88 -12.82
CA ALA A 245 19.10 -3.83 -13.80
C ALA A 245 20.18 -3.24 -14.74
N GLY A 246 20.81 -2.12 -14.37
CA GLY A 246 21.87 -1.49 -15.17
C GLY A 246 21.36 -0.83 -16.45
N TRP A 247 20.18 -0.21 -16.40
CA TRP A 247 19.48 0.40 -17.54
C TRP A 247 19.15 -0.60 -18.64
N THR A 248 18.70 -1.80 -18.24
CA THR A 248 18.21 -2.85 -19.13
C THR A 248 16.87 -3.40 -18.64
N ALA A 249 16.22 -4.24 -19.43
CA ALA A 249 15.00 -4.94 -19.03
C ALA A 249 15.32 -5.90 -17.86
N PRO A 250 14.67 -5.79 -16.69
CA PRO A 250 14.84 -6.74 -15.59
C PRO A 250 14.39 -8.14 -15.99
N GLN A 251 15.01 -9.20 -15.45
CA GLN A 251 14.61 -10.58 -15.75
C GLN A 251 13.14 -10.89 -15.39
N THR A 252 12.61 -10.24 -14.34
CA THR A 252 11.23 -10.39 -13.90
C THR A 252 10.23 -9.60 -14.75
N HIS A 253 10.72 -8.64 -15.55
CA HIS A 253 9.92 -7.77 -16.42
C HIS A 253 10.64 -7.57 -17.77
N PRO A 254 10.76 -8.63 -18.58
CA PRO A 254 11.52 -8.58 -19.83
C PRO A 254 10.88 -7.68 -20.90
N ASP A 255 9.63 -7.26 -20.68
CA ASP A 255 8.86 -6.34 -21.51
C ASP A 255 9.25 -4.87 -21.34
N LEU A 256 9.96 -4.51 -20.26
CA LEU A 256 10.32 -3.12 -19.99
C LEU A 256 11.48 -2.65 -20.89
N ASP A 257 11.23 -1.60 -21.67
CA ASP A 257 12.27 -0.84 -22.37
C ASP A 257 12.57 0.45 -21.58
N PRO A 258 13.79 0.62 -21.02
CA PRO A 258 14.15 1.80 -20.23
C PRO A 258 13.95 3.13 -20.97
N VAL A 259 14.16 3.16 -22.29
CA VAL A 259 13.95 4.38 -23.10
C VAL A 259 12.46 4.69 -23.18
N GLN A 260 11.62 3.69 -23.45
CA GLN A 260 10.16 3.89 -23.51
C GLN A 260 9.57 4.23 -22.15
N ILE A 261 10.04 3.61 -21.06
CA ILE A 261 9.56 3.93 -19.72
C ILE A 261 10.01 5.35 -19.32
N ALA A 262 11.22 5.79 -19.66
CA ALA A 262 11.65 7.16 -19.44
C ALA A 262 10.82 8.18 -20.24
N LEU A 263 10.37 7.83 -21.44
CA LEU A 263 9.40 8.62 -22.19
C LEU A 263 8.07 8.74 -21.43
N LEU A 264 7.55 7.65 -20.85
CA LEU A 264 6.33 7.70 -20.04
C LEU A 264 6.47 8.61 -18.81
N VAL A 265 7.61 8.60 -18.12
CA VAL A 265 7.89 9.53 -17.02
C VAL A 265 7.88 10.98 -17.52
N ARG A 266 8.53 11.24 -18.67
CA ARG A 266 8.56 12.56 -19.30
C ARG A 266 7.17 13.06 -19.66
N GLU A 267 6.38 12.26 -20.37
CA GLU A 267 5.04 12.64 -20.81
C GLU A 267 4.07 12.78 -19.61
N GLY A 268 4.19 11.91 -18.59
CA GLY A 268 3.41 12.05 -17.35
C GLY A 268 3.68 13.36 -16.62
N LEU A 269 4.95 13.78 -16.53
CA LEU A 269 5.32 15.08 -15.95
C LEU A 269 4.89 16.26 -16.84
N HIS A 270 4.89 16.10 -18.17
CA HIS A 270 4.39 17.11 -19.11
C HIS A 270 2.89 17.33 -18.92
N GLU A 271 2.10 16.26 -18.94
CA GLU A 271 0.64 16.33 -18.75
C GLU A 271 0.28 16.86 -17.35
N SER A 272 1.03 16.48 -16.33
CA SER A 272 0.82 17.03 -14.98
C SER A 272 1.06 18.54 -14.94
N ASN A 273 2.09 19.06 -15.62
CA ASN A 273 2.30 20.50 -15.73
C ASN A 273 1.16 21.21 -16.46
N ARG A 274 0.61 20.58 -17.52
CA ARG A 274 -0.53 21.10 -18.28
C ARG A 274 -1.80 21.21 -17.43
N HIS A 275 -1.99 20.27 -16.49
CA HIS A 275 -3.15 20.20 -15.62
C HIS A 275 -2.98 20.91 -14.27
N LEU A 276 -1.82 21.53 -13.98
CA LEU A 276 -1.63 22.32 -12.76
C LEU A 276 -2.60 23.52 -12.71
N PRO A 277 -3.39 23.67 -11.63
CA PRO A 277 -4.28 24.81 -11.46
C PRO A 277 -3.53 26.14 -11.58
N GLN A 278 -4.15 27.15 -12.21
CA GLN A 278 -3.53 28.47 -12.35
C GLN A 278 -3.27 29.14 -11.00
N THR A 279 -4.08 28.81 -9.99
CA THR A 279 -4.03 29.32 -8.62
C THR A 279 -2.97 28.64 -7.74
N VAL A 280 -2.28 27.62 -8.26
CA VAL A 280 -1.29 26.86 -7.49
C VAL A 280 -0.12 27.75 -7.04
N GLU A 281 0.50 27.39 -5.91
CA GLU A 281 1.70 28.07 -5.42
C GLU A 281 2.80 28.13 -6.48
N ARG A 282 3.46 29.29 -6.58
CA ARG A 282 4.55 29.51 -7.53
C ARG A 282 5.68 28.50 -7.33
N GLN A 283 5.96 28.11 -6.09
CA GLN A 283 7.01 27.15 -5.78
C GLN A 283 6.68 25.75 -6.31
N LEU A 284 5.45 25.28 -6.15
CA LEU A 284 5.01 24.00 -6.72
C LEU A 284 5.14 24.00 -8.25
N ARG A 285 4.66 25.06 -8.91
CA ARG A 285 4.82 25.21 -10.37
C ARG A 285 6.29 25.12 -10.82
N GLN A 286 7.18 25.85 -10.15
CA GLN A 286 8.61 25.83 -10.46
C GLN A 286 9.25 24.45 -10.27
N ARG A 287 8.86 23.71 -9.22
CA ARG A 287 9.34 22.35 -8.99
C ARG A 287 8.87 21.40 -10.07
N MET A 288 7.60 21.48 -10.46
CA MET A 288 7.01 20.65 -11.52
C MET A 288 7.67 20.90 -12.89
N GLU A 289 7.93 22.17 -13.24
CA GLU A 289 8.66 22.53 -14.46
C GLU A 289 10.11 22.04 -14.41
N ALA A 290 10.77 22.12 -13.25
CA ALA A 290 12.13 21.63 -13.08
C ALA A 290 12.21 20.11 -13.23
N SER A 291 11.29 19.35 -12.61
CA SER A 291 11.20 17.90 -12.77
C SER A 291 10.93 17.51 -14.23
N SER A 292 10.07 18.25 -14.94
CA SER A 292 9.82 18.02 -16.37
C SER A 292 11.05 18.25 -17.25
N ARG A 293 11.88 19.26 -16.95
CA ARG A 293 13.16 19.43 -17.67
C ARG A 293 14.13 18.28 -17.42
N VAL A 294 14.25 17.84 -16.17
CA VAL A 294 15.13 16.71 -15.81
C VAL A 294 14.67 15.42 -16.48
N SER A 295 13.37 15.16 -16.59
CA SER A 295 12.87 13.96 -17.26
C SER A 295 13.11 13.96 -18.78
N VAL A 296 13.09 15.13 -19.43
CA VAL A 296 13.52 15.28 -20.83
C VAL A 296 14.99 14.91 -21.00
N GLU A 297 15.87 15.47 -20.16
CA GLU A 297 17.31 15.17 -20.21
C GLU A 297 17.60 13.69 -19.92
N LEU A 298 16.86 13.09 -18.98
CA LEU A 298 16.97 11.67 -18.63
C LEU A 298 16.62 10.77 -19.83
N HIS A 299 15.48 11.04 -20.47
CA HIS A 299 15.04 10.29 -21.66
C HIS A 299 16.06 10.39 -22.81
N GLU A 300 16.54 11.60 -23.13
CA GLU A 300 17.54 11.79 -24.19
C GLU A 300 18.90 11.15 -23.86
N SER A 301 19.25 11.05 -22.58
CA SER A 301 20.47 10.37 -22.13
C SER A 301 20.37 8.86 -22.30
N LEU A 302 19.23 8.25 -21.94
CA LEU A 302 18.98 6.83 -22.16
C LEU A 302 18.92 6.49 -23.66
N LYS A 303 18.23 7.31 -24.46
CA LYS A 303 18.16 7.15 -25.92
C LYS A 303 19.55 7.20 -26.59
N ALA A 304 20.46 7.99 -26.03
CA ALA A 304 21.84 8.10 -26.50
C ALA A 304 22.81 7.14 -25.79
N ASN A 305 22.29 6.21 -24.97
CA ASN A 305 23.06 5.25 -24.18
C ASN A 305 24.12 5.87 -23.25
N ARG A 306 23.85 7.08 -22.73
CA ARG A 306 24.67 7.75 -21.71
C ARG A 306 24.16 7.39 -20.32
N VAL A 307 24.41 6.15 -19.92
CA VAL A 307 23.85 5.57 -18.68
C VAL A 307 24.35 6.24 -17.40
N GLN A 308 25.58 6.75 -17.37
CA GLN A 308 26.11 7.49 -16.22
C GLN A 308 25.40 8.84 -16.02
N ASP A 309 25.08 9.53 -17.12
CA ASP A 309 24.28 10.76 -17.06
C ASP A 309 22.86 10.43 -16.58
N ALA A 310 22.29 9.31 -17.06
CA ALA A 310 20.99 8.85 -16.64
C ALA A 310 20.92 8.54 -15.14
N ASP A 311 21.95 7.94 -14.54
CA ASP A 311 22.01 7.71 -13.08
C ASP A 311 21.91 9.02 -12.29
N VAL A 312 22.71 10.03 -12.67
CA VAL A 312 22.70 11.34 -12.00
C VAL A 312 21.36 12.04 -12.16
N LEU A 313 20.79 12.00 -13.36
CA LEU A 313 19.50 12.61 -13.66
C LEU A 313 18.35 11.91 -12.93
N MET A 314 18.41 10.58 -12.81
CA MET A 314 17.44 9.81 -12.05
C MET A 314 17.49 10.15 -10.57
N GLU A 315 18.68 10.19 -9.95
CA GLU A 315 18.84 10.58 -8.54
C GLU A 315 18.32 12.01 -8.28
N LYS A 316 18.60 12.93 -9.21
CA LYS A 316 18.09 14.31 -9.16
C LYS A 316 16.56 14.34 -9.22
N LEU A 317 15.96 13.51 -10.09
CA LEU A 317 14.51 13.41 -10.24
C LEU A 317 13.86 12.78 -9.00
N GLU A 318 14.40 11.68 -8.48
CA GLU A 318 13.98 11.03 -7.23
C GLU A 318 13.98 12.00 -6.05
N THR A 319 15.06 12.80 -5.92
CA THR A 319 15.21 13.82 -4.89
C THR A 319 14.16 14.92 -5.04
N SER A 320 13.95 15.41 -6.27
CA SER A 320 12.94 16.43 -6.57
C SER A 320 11.53 15.95 -6.23
N CYS A 321 11.17 14.74 -6.67
CA CYS A 321 9.88 14.12 -6.39
C CYS A 321 9.65 13.93 -4.89
N THR A 322 10.66 13.43 -4.16
CA THR A 322 10.57 13.23 -2.70
C THR A 322 10.35 14.55 -1.96
N ALA A 323 11.10 15.60 -2.31
CA ALA A 323 10.95 16.91 -1.71
C ALA A 323 9.60 17.55 -2.04
N CYS A 324 9.15 17.45 -3.30
CA CYS A 324 7.85 17.94 -3.73
C CYS A 324 6.71 17.22 -2.99
N HIS A 325 6.76 15.89 -2.90
CA HIS A 325 5.73 15.11 -2.25
C HIS A 325 5.66 15.33 -0.74
N ARG A 326 6.79 15.60 -0.09
CA ARG A 326 6.80 15.98 1.34
C ARG A 326 5.96 17.24 1.59
N ASP A 327 6.04 18.19 0.68
CA ASP A 327 5.45 19.52 0.87
C ASP A 327 4.03 19.62 0.27
N TYR A 328 3.72 18.84 -0.78
CA TYR A 328 2.54 19.06 -1.63
C TYR A 328 1.72 17.80 -1.97
N ARG A 329 2.06 16.60 -1.48
CA ARG A 329 1.27 15.38 -1.78
C ARG A 329 -0.01 15.26 -0.94
N ASN A 330 -0.21 16.22 -0.03
CA ASN A 330 -1.36 16.33 0.84
C ASN A 330 -2.01 17.68 0.59
#